data_AF-B0PAS2-F1
#
_entry.id   AF-B0PAS2-F1
#
_cell.length_a   1.000
_cell.length_b   1.000
_cell.length_c   1.000
_cell.angle_alpha   90.00
_cell.angle_beta   90.00
_cell.angle_gamma   90.00
#
_symmetry.space_group_name_H-M   'P 1'
#
loop_
_entity.id
_entity.type
_entity.pdbx_description
1 polymer ?
#
loop_
_entity_poly.entity_id
_entity_poly.type
_entity_poly.pdbx_seq_one_letter_code
_entity_poly.pdbx_strand_id
1 'polypeptide(L)' 'MAKVYATLIMKGKKTLDDVPALLKEQVQEILAALDVEMQRS' A
#
# COMPACT_ATOMS: atom_id res chain seq x y z
N MET A 1 1.98 10.42 -3.61
CA MET A 1 1.32 9.45 -4.52
C MET A 1 1.30 8.02 -3.99
N ALA A 2 2.37 7.48 -3.38
CA ALA A 2 2.38 6.11 -2.82
C ALA A 2 1.22 5.79 -1.85
N LYS A 3 0.89 6.70 -0.91
CA LYS A 3 -0.26 6.54 0.00
C LYS A 3 -1.59 6.31 -0.72
N VAL A 4 -1.83 7.00 -1.84
CA VAL A 4 -3.06 6.83 -2.64
C VAL A 4 -3.12 5.42 -3.22
N TYR A 5 -2.00 4.92 -3.78
CA TYR A 5 -1.93 3.55 -4.28
C TYR A 5 -2.12 2.52 -3.16
N ALA A 6 -1.45 2.69 -2.01
CA ALA A 6 -1.61 1.80 -0.87
C ALA A 6 -3.07 1.74 -0.39
N THR A 7 -3.75 2.89 -0.25
CA THR A 7 -5.18 2.92 0.10
C THR A 7 -6.06 2.31 -0.98
N LEU A 8 -5.75 2.49 -2.27
CA LEU A 8 -6.53 1.88 -3.35
C LEU A 8 -6.35 0.36 -3.41
N ILE A 9 -5.14 -0.14 -3.10
CA ILE A 9 -4.83 -1.57 -2.99
C ILE A 9 -5.57 -2.18 -1.79
N MET A 10 -5.52 -1.54 -0.61
CA MET A 10 -6.29 -1.98 0.56
C MET A 10 -7.81 -2.01 0.30
N LYS A 11 -8.31 -1.07 -0.52
CA LYS A 11 -9.72 -1.01 -0.91
C LYS A 11 -10.07 -2.00 -2.05
N GLY A 12 -9.12 -2.79 -2.54
CA GLY A 12 -9.31 -3.75 -3.65
C GLY A 12 -9.55 -3.09 -5.01
N LYS A 13 -9.25 -1.80 -5.17
CA LYS A 13 -9.47 -1.05 -6.41
C LYS A 13 -8.28 -1.07 -7.37
N LYS A 14 -7.10 -1.46 -6.88
CA LYS A 14 -5.85 -1.56 -7.63
C LYS A 14 -5.01 -2.72 -7.09
N THR A 15 -4.04 -3.17 -7.88
CA THR A 15 -3.05 -4.17 -7.45
C THR A 15 -1.65 -3.57 -7.37
N LEU A 16 -0.69 -4.32 -6.81
CA LEU A 16 0.72 -3.93 -6.79
C LEU A 16 1.32 -3.76 -8.19
N ASP A 17 0.72 -4.38 -9.21
CA ASP A 17 1.17 -4.26 -10.60
C ASP A 17 0.82 -2.90 -11.23
N ASP A 18 -0.24 -2.24 -10.73
CA ASP A 18 -0.61 -0.88 -11.13
C ASP A 18 0.33 0.19 -10.57
N VAL A 19 1.25 -0.19 -9.67
CA VAL A 19 2.16 0.73 -9.00
C VAL A 19 3.42 0.91 -9.85
N PRO A 20 3.79 2.15 -10.20
CA PRO A 20 5.07 2.42 -10.86
C PRO A 20 6.24 1.84 -10.06
N ALA A 21 7.23 1.26 -10.74
CA ALA A 21 8.38 0.62 -10.08
C ALA A 21 9.06 1.52 -9.03
N LEU A 22 9.17 2.82 -9.32
CA LEU A 22 9.75 3.81 -8.42
C LEU A 22 8.99 4.00 -7.10
N LEU A 23 7.72 3.58 -7.04
CA LEU A 23 6.84 3.69 -5.87
C LEU A 23 6.55 2.33 -5.23
N LYS A 24 6.97 1.21 -5.82
CA LYS A 24 6.65 -0.14 -5.31
C LYS A 24 7.18 -0.35 -3.89
N GLU A 25 8.44 0.00 -3.62
CA GLU A 25 9.02 -0.08 -2.27
C GLU A 25 8.23 0.77 -1.27
N GLN A 26 7.97 2.05 -1.59
CA GLN A 26 7.21 2.93 -0.70
C GLN A 26 5.80 2.42 -0.44
N VAL A 27 5.13 1.83 -1.43
CA VAL A 27 3.79 1.25 -1.26
C VAL A 27 3.85 0.00 -0.37
N GLN A 28 4.86 -0.85 -0.54
CA GLN A 28 5.06 -2.03 0.32
C GLN A 28 5.32 -1.64 1.78
N GLU A 29 6.17 -0.65 2.03
CA GLU A 29 6.42 -0.14 3.39
C GLU A 29 5.14 0.41 4.03
N ILE A 30 4.34 1.18 3.29
CA ILE A 30 3.08 1.73 3.80
C ILE A 30 2.10 0.60 4.11
N LEU A 31 1.96 -0.39 3.24
CA LEU A 31 1.07 -1.53 3.46
C LEU A 31 1.50 -2.32 4.71
N ALA A 32 2.80 -2.59 4.87
CA ALA A 32 3.33 -3.27 6.05
C ALA A 32 3.08 -2.46 7.35
N ALA A 33 3.27 -1.14 7.30
CA ALA A 33 3.00 -0.27 8.43
C ALA A 33 1.50 -0.27 8.81
N LEU A 34 0.60 -0.26 7.82
CA LEU A 34 -0.85 -0.26 8.03
C LEU A 34 -1.36 -1.60 8.58
N ASP A 35 -0.82 -2.74 8.11
CA ASP A 35 -1.14 -4.07 8.66
C ASP A 35 -0.75 -4.17 10.15
N VAL A 36 0.42 -3.64 10.52
CA VAL A 36 0.89 -3.65 11.92
C VAL A 36 -0.01 -2.81 12.83
N GLU A 37 -0.57 -1.71 12.35
CA GLU A 37 -1.47 -0.85 13.11
C GLU A 37 -2.85 -1.51 13.32
N MET A 38 -3.33 -2.26 12.32
CA MET A 38 -4.58 -3.04 12.42
C MET A 38 -4.46 -4.24 13.35
N GLN A 39 -3.29 -4.89 13.42
CA GLN A 39 -3.08 -6.07 14.26
C GLN A 39 -2.84 -5.74 15.74
N ARG A 40 -2.63 -4.46 16.07
CA ARG A 40 -2.41 -3.95 17.43
C ARG A 40 -3.67 -3.36 18.09
N SER A 41 -4.80 -3.35 17.38
CA SER A 41 -6.07 -2.78 17.84
C SER A 41 -7.03 -3.84 18.39
#